data_AF-A0A2D2H0U0-F1
#
_entry.id   AF-A0A2D2H0U0-F1
#
_cell.length_a   1.000
_cell.length_b   1.000
_cell.length_c   1.000
_cell.angle_alpha   90.00
_cell.angle_beta   90.00
_cell.angle_gamma   90.00
#
_symmetry.space_group_name_H-M   'P 1'
#
loop_
_entity.id
_entity.type
_entity.pdbx_description
1 polymer ?
#
loop_
_entity_poly.entity_id
_entity_poly.type
_entity_poly.pdbx_seq_one_letter_code
_entity_poly.pdbx_strand_id
1 'polypeptide(L)'
;MATINIVLSAYPGRRVREVGCSWTSIGIGIGGGTPTRRLAVQGLGGITEAVSAFGRDVLAANPEASFVISVTMASDQRKPRGFDDAERAGTFGQHAHLRDDVGEEANYRKLASPTVSAPTPAPVPA
;
A
#
# COMPACT_ATOMS: atom_id res chain seq x y z
N MET A 1 -17.44 -17.11 1.05
CA MET A 1 -16.71 -16.08 0.27
C MET A 1 -15.28 -16.56 0.09
N ALA A 2 -14.68 -16.38 -1.09
CA ALA A 2 -13.31 -16.83 -1.33
C ALA A 2 -12.32 -15.89 -0.63
N THR A 3 -11.48 -16.46 0.23
CA THR A 3 -10.39 -15.74 0.90
C THR A 3 -9.21 -15.65 -0.07
N ILE A 4 -8.70 -14.43 -0.27
CA ILE A 4 -7.56 -14.16 -1.14
C ILE A 4 -6.36 -13.64 -0.35
N ASN A 5 -5.17 -14.13 -0.69
CA ASN A 5 -3.90 -13.69 -0.14
C ASN A 5 -3.34 -12.58 -1.02
N ILE A 6 -3.20 -11.42 -0.40
CA ILE A 6 -2.62 -10.23 -1.02
C ILE A 6 -1.32 -9.85 -0.33
N VAL A 7 -0.47 -9.19 -1.10
CA VAL A 7 0.77 -8.57 -0.67
C VAL A 7 0.62 -7.08 -0.93
N LEU A 8 0.67 -6.30 0.14
CA LEU A 8 0.67 -4.85 0.11
C LEU A 8 2.10 -4.36 0.20
N SER A 9 2.53 -3.53 -0.75
CA SER A 9 3.87 -2.95 -0.76
C SER A 9 3.78 -1.43 -0.86
N ALA A 10 4.41 -0.71 0.06
CA ALA A 10 4.48 0.76 -0.03
C ALA A 10 5.75 1.19 -0.76
N TYR A 11 5.60 2.06 -1.75
CA TYR A 11 6.70 2.62 -2.53
C TYR A 11 6.72 4.13 -2.37
N PRO A 12 7.90 4.74 -2.13
CA PRO A 12 8.04 6.19 -2.13
C PRO A 12 7.64 6.73 -3.51
N GLY A 13 6.93 7.85 -3.53
CA GLY A 13 6.44 8.42 -4.77
C GLY A 13 5.79 9.77 -4.56
N ARG A 14 5.59 10.50 -5.66
CA ARG A 14 4.91 11.79 -5.66
C ARG A 14 3.93 11.90 -6.81
N ARG A 15 2.93 12.75 -6.62
CA ARG A 15 2.07 13.16 -7.72
C ARG A 15 2.73 14.34 -8.43
N VAL A 16 2.98 14.19 -9.72
CA VAL A 16 3.47 15.29 -10.55
C VAL A 16 2.27 15.90 -11.24
N ARG A 17 2.05 17.19 -11.05
CA ARG A 17 1.13 18.00 -11.84
C ARG A 17 1.93 19.00 -12.65
N GLU A 18 1.95 18.82 -13.96
CA GLU A 18 2.41 19.82 -14.91
C GLU A 18 1.22 20.36 -15.70
N VAL A 19 1.39 21.47 -16.41
CA VAL A 19 0.31 22.20 -17.08
C VAL A 19 -0.53 21.26 -17.96
N GLY A 20 -1.74 20.92 -17.50
CA GLY A 20 -2.68 20.03 -18.19
C GLY A 20 -2.45 18.52 -18.01
N CYS A 21 -1.39 18.09 -17.32
CA CYS A 21 -1.02 16.68 -17.16
C CYS A 21 -0.73 16.33 -15.70
N SER A 22 -1.28 15.21 -15.22
CA SER A 22 -0.90 14.66 -13.92
C SER A 22 -0.48 13.20 -14.05
N TRP A 23 0.68 12.85 -13.50
CA TRP A 23 1.14 11.47 -13.43
C TRP A 23 1.72 11.15 -12.06
N THR A 24 1.79 9.86 -11.76
CA THR A 24 2.41 9.35 -10.53
C THR A 24 3.87 9.02 -10.84
N SER A 25 4.79 9.63 -10.10
CA SER A 25 6.20 9.26 -10.10
C SER A 25 6.46 8.35 -8.91
N ILE A 26 7.07 7.19 -9.15
CA ILE A 26 7.37 6.19 -8.12
C ILE A 26 8.86 5.96 -8.12
N GLY A 27 9.50 6.06 -6.96
CA GLY A 27 10.88 5.65 -6.78
C GLY A 27 10.97 4.16 -6.54
N ILE A 28 11.63 3.44 -7.45
CA ILE A 28 12.01 2.05 -7.22
C ILE A 28 13.32 2.08 -6.45
N GLY A 29 13.24 1.97 -5.12
CA GLY A 29 14.41 1.94 -4.26
C GLY A 29 15.31 0.74 -4.56
N ILE A 30 16.49 0.99 -5.14
CA ILE A 30 17.55 -0.01 -5.27
C ILE A 30 18.22 -0.14 -3.89
N GLY A 31 17.92 -1.21 -3.15
CA GLY A 31 18.70 -1.60 -1.97
C GLY A 31 18.15 -1.27 -0.57
N GLY A 32 16.85 -0.96 -0.40
CA GLY A 32 16.29 -0.69 0.94
C GLY A 32 14.83 -1.10 1.08
N GLY A 33 14.50 -1.88 2.12
CA GLY A 33 13.24 -2.58 2.31
C GLY A 33 11.99 -1.73 2.16
N THR A 34 11.24 -1.98 1.09
CA THR A 34 9.86 -1.52 0.91
C THR A 34 8.97 -2.15 1.98
N PRO A 35 8.22 -1.35 2.77
CA PRO A 35 7.26 -1.88 3.72
C PRO A 35 6.34 -2.84 2.98
N THR A 36 6.32 -4.09 3.43
CA THR A 36 5.51 -5.14 2.79
C THR A 36 4.66 -5.82 3.86
N ARG A 37 3.37 -6.02 3.58
CA ARG A 37 2.45 -6.75 4.46
C ARG A 37 1.70 -7.80 3.65
N ARG A 38 1.77 -9.05 4.10
CA ARG A 38 1.01 -10.16 3.51
C ARG A 38 -0.17 -10.46 4.41
N LEU A 39 -1.37 -10.55 3.85
CA LEU A 39 -2.57 -10.91 4.59
C LEU A 39 -3.64 -11.55 3.71
N ALA A 40 -4.51 -12.30 4.38
CA ALA A 40 -5.69 -12.89 3.79
C ALA A 40 -6.89 -11.94 3.94
N VAL A 41 -7.58 -11.63 2.85
CA VAL A 41 -8.75 -10.74 2.82
C VAL A 41 -9.93 -11.38 2.12
N GLN A 42 -11.13 -10.88 2.38
CA GLN A 42 -12.36 -11.39 1.76
C GLN A 42 -12.90 -10.38 0.73
N GLY A 43 -12.77 -10.72 -0.55
CA GLY A 43 -13.28 -9.91 -1.66
C GLY A 43 -12.63 -8.53 -1.80
N LEU A 44 -13.21 -7.67 -2.65
CA LEU A 44 -12.69 -6.33 -2.96
C LEU A 44 -12.81 -5.36 -1.77
N GLY A 45 -13.87 -5.49 -0.97
CA GLY A 45 -14.05 -4.68 0.24
C GLY A 45 -12.92 -4.92 1.24
N GLY A 46 -12.56 -6.19 1.49
CA GLY A 46 -11.44 -6.54 2.35
C GLY A 46 -10.09 -6.03 1.85
N ILE A 47 -9.88 -5.98 0.52
CA ILE A 47 -8.67 -5.34 -0.05
C ILE A 47 -8.64 -3.85 0.29
N THR A 48 -9.76 -3.15 0.12
CA THR A 48 -9.86 -1.70 0.37
C THR A 48 -9.57 -1.38 1.84
N GLU A 49 -10.14 -2.14 2.77
CA GLU A 49 -9.87 -1.97 4.20
C GLU A 49 -8.41 -2.27 4.55
N ALA A 50 -7.86 -3.35 3.98
CA ALA A 50 -6.47 -3.72 4.17
C ALA A 50 -5.49 -2.65 3.68
N VAL A 51 -5.75 -2.08 2.49
CA VAL A 51 -4.94 -0.98 1.93
C VAL A 51 -5.04 0.26 2.81
N SER A 52 -6.23 0.62 3.27
CA SER A 52 -6.42 1.79 4.14
C SER A 52 -5.70 1.61 5.48
N ALA A 53 -5.83 0.44 6.13
CA ALA A 53 -5.16 0.13 7.38
C ALA A 53 -3.64 0.15 7.22
N PHE A 54 -3.12 -0.50 6.17
CA PHE A 54 -1.69 -0.51 5.88
C PHE A 54 -1.14 0.88 5.58
N GLY A 55 -1.87 1.70 4.80
CA GLY A 55 -1.49 3.08 4.53
C GLY A 55 -1.40 3.93 5.78
N ARG A 56 -2.35 3.78 6.71
CA ARG A 56 -2.30 4.46 8.02
C ARG A 56 -1.08 4.05 8.83
N ASP A 57 -0.75 2.76 8.88
CA ASP A 57 0.42 2.27 9.61
C ASP A 57 1.73 2.80 9.01
N VAL A 58 1.85 2.79 7.67
CA VAL A 58 3.02 3.34 6.98
C VAL A 58 3.13 4.85 7.21
N LEU A 59 2.02 5.58 7.16
CA LEU A 59 2.00 7.02 7.44
C LEU A 59 2.34 7.32 8.91
N ALA A 60 1.86 6.53 9.87
CA ALA A 60 2.21 6.70 11.27
C ALA A 60 3.71 6.52 11.53
N ALA A 61 4.34 5.56 10.84
CA ALA A 61 5.79 5.37 10.89
C ALA A 61 6.57 6.41 10.07
N ASN A 62 5.92 7.09 9.12
CA ASN A 62 6.53 8.03 8.17
C ASN A 62 5.60 9.23 7.90
N PRO A 63 5.36 10.13 8.89
CA PRO A 63 4.28 11.12 8.83
C PRO A 63 4.42 12.14 7.70
N GLU A 64 5.65 12.39 7.24
CA GLU A 64 5.93 13.33 6.16
C GLU A 64 6.19 12.64 4.81
N ALA A 65 6.08 11.32 4.75
CA ALA A 65 6.36 10.59 3.51
C ALA A 65 5.17 10.68 2.54
N SER A 66 5.51 10.77 1.27
CA SER A 66 4.57 10.58 0.16
C SER A 66 4.85 9.22 -0.48
N PHE A 67 3.80 8.41 -0.62
CA PHE A 67 3.94 7.03 -1.07
C PHE A 67 2.69 6.50 -1.76
N VAL A 68 2.88 5.47 -2.57
CA VAL A 68 1.84 4.68 -3.22
C VAL A 68 1.82 3.27 -2.63
N ILE A 69 0.64 2.67 -2.51
CA ILE A 69 0.49 1.28 -2.05
C ILE A 69 0.18 0.41 -3.26
N SER A 70 1.05 -0.53 -3.59
CA SER A 70 0.76 -1.54 -4.59
C SER A 70 0.09 -2.75 -3.94
N VAL A 71 -0.94 -3.28 -4.60
CA VAL A 71 -1.65 -4.50 -4.19
C VAL A 71 -1.31 -5.62 -5.18
N THR A 72 -0.55 -6.61 -4.72
CA THR A 72 -0.18 -7.77 -5.54
C THR A 72 -0.86 -9.02 -4.99
N MET A 73 -1.52 -9.78 -5.85
CA MET A 73 -2.03 -11.11 -5.46
C MET A 73 -0.92 -12.15 -5.47
N ALA A 74 -1.01 -13.14 -4.59
CA ALA A 74 -0.14 -14.30 -4.65
C ALA A 74 -0.31 -15.02 -6.00
N SER A 75 0.81 -15.43 -6.61
CA SER A 75 0.85 -15.96 -7.99
C SER A 75 -0.03 -17.19 -8.25
N ASP A 76 -0.47 -17.88 -7.20
CA ASP A 76 -1.30 -19.10 -7.27
C ASP A 76 -2.81 -18.82 -7.13
N GLN A 77 -3.21 -17.55 -6.96
CA GLN A 77 -4.60 -17.20 -6.70
C GLN A 77 -5.31 -16.54 -7.87
N ARG A 78 -6.58 -16.93 -8.06
CA ARG A 78 -7.45 -16.32 -9.07
C ARG A 78 -7.84 -14.90 -8.65
N LYS A 79 -7.58 -13.93 -9.53
CA LYS A 79 -8.01 -12.55 -9.34
C LYS A 79 -9.53 -12.49 -9.11
N PRO A 80 -10.02 -11.80 -8.05
CA PRO A 80 -11.46 -11.63 -7.89
C PRO A 80 -12.01 -10.78 -9.04
N ARG A 81 -13.28 -11.03 -9.39
CA ARG A 81 -13.94 -10.30 -10.48
C ARG A 81 -13.98 -8.81 -10.15
N GLY A 82 -13.50 -7.97 -11.07
CA GLY A 82 -13.41 -6.51 -10.88
C GLY A 82 -12.13 -6.01 -10.21
N PHE A 83 -11.18 -6.88 -9.88
CA PHE A 83 -9.89 -6.45 -9.31
C PHE A 83 -9.14 -5.46 -10.20
N ASP A 84 -8.98 -5.82 -11.48
CA ASP A 84 -8.21 -5.04 -12.44
C ASP A 84 -8.83 -3.65 -12.69
N ASP A 85 -10.17 -3.60 -12.74
CA ASP A 85 -10.93 -2.36 -12.88
C ASP A 85 -10.80 -1.47 -11.62
N ALA A 86 -10.94 -2.07 -10.43
CA ALA A 86 -10.76 -1.37 -9.16
C ALA A 86 -9.31 -0.89 -8.92
N GLU A 87 -8.32 -1.68 -9.35
CA GLU A 87 -6.90 -1.31 -9.34
C GLU A 87 -6.67 -0.14 -10.29
N ARG A 88 -7.13 -0.24 -11.55
CA ARG A 88 -6.97 0.82 -12.54
C ARG A 88 -7.67 2.12 -12.15
N ALA A 89 -8.86 2.03 -11.55
CA ALA A 89 -9.60 3.17 -11.05
C ALA A 89 -9.00 3.78 -9.77
N GLY A 90 -8.09 3.07 -9.09
CA GLY A 90 -7.52 3.49 -7.81
C GLY A 90 -8.51 3.38 -6.64
N THR A 91 -9.58 2.60 -6.79
CA THR A 91 -10.67 2.46 -5.82
C THR A 91 -10.21 1.86 -4.49
N PHE A 92 -9.11 1.11 -4.48
CA PHE A 92 -8.53 0.56 -3.26
C PHE A 92 -7.87 1.61 -2.35
N GLY A 93 -7.70 2.86 -2.81
CA GLY A 93 -7.03 3.90 -2.03
C GLY A 93 -5.50 3.88 -2.14
N GLN A 94 -4.95 3.17 -3.13
CA GLN A 94 -3.51 3.06 -3.39
C GLN A 94 -2.78 4.42 -3.55
N HIS A 95 -3.49 5.46 -3.99
CA HIS A 95 -2.96 6.81 -4.17
C HIS A 95 -3.34 7.79 -3.04
N ALA A 96 -3.95 7.32 -1.95
CA ALA A 96 -4.49 8.20 -0.90
C ALA A 96 -3.42 9.04 -0.17
N HIS A 97 -2.18 8.56 -0.16
CA HIS A 97 -1.04 9.21 0.51
C HIS A 97 -0.04 9.84 -0.48
N LEU A 98 -0.43 9.96 -1.74
CA LEU A 98 0.39 10.57 -2.78
C LEU A 98 0.22 12.09 -2.75
N ARG A 99 1.29 12.81 -2.42
CA ARG A 99 1.31 14.28 -2.34
C ARG A 99 1.78 14.90 -3.64
N ASP A 100 1.22 16.06 -4.01
CA ASP A 100 1.69 16.89 -5.13
C ASP A 100 2.59 18.07 -4.69
N ASP A 101 2.63 18.36 -3.40
CA ASP A 101 3.42 19.45 -2.81
C ASP A 101 4.87 19.07 -2.46
N VAL A 102 5.31 17.86 -2.84
CA VAL A 102 6.64 17.33 -2.52
C VAL A 102 7.55 17.28 -3.75
N GLY A 103 8.83 17.60 -3.53
CA GLY A 103 9.88 17.55 -4.55
C GLY A 103 10.26 16.12 -4.96
N GLU A 104 11.18 16.02 -5.91
CA GLU A 104 11.68 14.73 -6.42
C GLU A 104 12.35 13.87 -5.34
N GLU A 105 12.87 14.48 -4.29
CA GLU A 105 13.40 13.83 -3.09
C GLU A 105 12.44 12.79 -2.46
N ALA A 106 11.13 12.99 -2.61
CA ALA A 106 10.12 12.05 -2.13
C ALA A 106 10.26 10.66 -2.76
N ASN A 107 10.76 10.58 -4.00
CA ASN A 107 10.99 9.31 -4.69
C ASN A 107 12.16 8.52 -4.09
N TYR A 108 13.12 9.20 -3.46
CA TYR A 108 14.31 8.56 -2.89
C TYR A 108 14.20 8.30 -1.38
N ARG A 109 13.09 8.73 -0.76
CA ARG A 109 12.89 8.60 0.68
C ARG A 109 12.74 7.13 1.06
N LYS A 110 13.58 6.66 1.98
CA LYS A 110 13.47 5.32 2.56
C LYS A 110 12.27 5.28 3.50
N LEU A 111 11.30 4.43 3.20
CA LEU A 111 10.15 4.19 4.07
C LEU A 111 10.52 3.20 5.18
N ALA A 112 10.27 3.57 6.43
CA ALA A 112 10.37 2.64 7.54
C ALA A 112 9.20 1.66 7.49
N SER A 113 9.48 0.37 7.68
CA SER A 113 8.43 -0.63 7.87
C SER A 113 7.64 -0.31 9.13
N PRO A 114 6.31 -0.30 9.08
CA PRO A 114 5.52 -0.12 10.29
C PRO A 114 5.81 -1.27 11.25
N THR A 115 6.13 -0.94 12.51
CA THR A 115 6.18 -1.95 13.59
C THR A 115 4.77 -2.49 13.75
N VAL A 116 4.48 -3.63 13.12
CA VAL A 116 3.28 -4.38 13.41
C VAL A 116 3.41 -4.80 14.86
N SER A 117 2.65 -4.18 15.77
CA SER A 117 2.36 -4.82 17.06
C SER A 117 1.71 -6.15 16.70
N ALA A 118 2.46 -7.24 16.83
CA ALA A 118 1.92 -8.58 16.73
C ALA A 118 0.64 -8.65 17.58
N PRO A 119 -0.44 -9.31 17.12
CA PRO A 119 -1.53 -9.61 18.03
C PRO A 119 -0.93 -10.42 19.17
N THR A 120 -0.89 -9.83 20.37
CA THR A 120 -0.52 -10.53 21.60
C THR A 120 -1.33 -11.82 21.64
N PRO A 121 -0.72 -13.02 21.63
CA PRO A 121 -1.49 -14.23 21.83
C PRO A 121 -2.17 -14.11 23.19
N ALA A 122 -3.51 -14.05 23.18
CA ALA A 122 -4.29 -14.00 24.40
C ALA A 122 -3.89 -15.19 25.30
N PRO A 123 -3.68 -14.97 26.62
CA PRO A 123 -3.36 -16.06 27.51
C PRO A 123 -4.53 -17.06 27.52
N VAL A 124 -4.25 -18.31 27.15
CA VAL A 124 -5.15 -19.44 27.38
C VAL A 124 -5.40 -19.56 28.88
N PRO A 125 -6.66 -19.52 29.36
CA PRO A 125 -6.95 -19.79 30.77
C PRO A 125 -6.67 -21.27 31.08
N ALA A 126 -6.01 -21.50 32.21
CA ALA A 126 -5.70 -22.81 32.78
C ALA A 126 -6.94 -23.49 33.38
#